data_AF-A0A968JXT2-F1
#
_entry.id   AF-A0A968JXT2-F1
#
_cell.length_a   1.000
_cell.length_b   1.000
_cell.length_c   1.000
_cell.angle_alpha   90.00
_cell.angle_beta   90.00
_cell.angle_gamma   90.00
#
_symmetry.space_group_name_H-M   'P 1'
#
loop_
_entity.id
_entity.type
_entity.pdbx_description
1 polymer ?
#
loop_
_entity_poly.entity_id
_entity_poly.type
_entity_poly.pdbx_seq_one_letter_code
_entity_poly.pdbx_strand_id
1 'polypeptide(L)'
;DADGISFRVTSDADGNWSQTIALGEATLAVDSTTVPPDYVLTTGNDTQTVTVPEGGVATEPIGYQPAPASVSGTVWVDLDGDLTRTHPEPPLGGIEIRLLD
;
A
#
# COMPACT_ATOMS: atom_id res chain seq x y z
N ASP A 1 1.71 24.79 -5.74
CA ASP A 1 2.22 26.16 -5.54
C ASP A 1 1.13 27.16 -5.96
N ALA A 2 1.35 28.46 -5.74
CA ALA A 2 0.33 29.50 -5.92
C ALA A 2 -0.04 29.82 -7.40
N ASP A 3 0.44 29.04 -8.37
CA ASP A 3 0.16 29.23 -9.80
C ASP A 3 -0.76 28.14 -10.41
N GLY A 4 -1.19 27.15 -9.62
CA GLY A 4 -2.07 26.09 -10.11
C GLY A 4 -1.40 25.15 -11.14
N ILE A 5 -0.07 25.19 -11.24
CA ILE A 5 0.70 24.31 -12.11
C ILE A 5 0.85 22.97 -11.38
N SER A 6 0.43 21.89 -12.04
CA SER A 6 0.69 20.53 -11.59
C SER A 6 1.64 19.87 -12.57
N PHE A 7 2.68 19.23 -12.02
CA PHE A 7 3.59 18.39 -12.78
C PHE A 7 3.33 16.94 -12.42
N ARG A 8 3.38 16.06 -13.41
CA ARG A 8 3.34 14.61 -13.19
C ARG A 8 4.68 14.03 -13.60
N VAL A 9 5.33 13.39 -12.63
CA VAL A 9 6.63 12.76 -12.79
C VAL A 9 6.50 11.33 -12.31
N THR A 10 7.12 10.40 -13.01
CA THR A 10 7.17 8.99 -12.61
C THR A 10 8.60 8.67 -12.21
N SER A 11 8.78 7.94 -11.12
CA SER A 11 10.10 7.46 -10.72
C SER A 11 10.68 6.52 -11.77
N ASP A 12 12.00 6.54 -11.93
CA ASP A 12 12.72 5.62 -12.79
C ASP A 12 12.81 4.20 -12.19
N ALA A 13 13.54 3.31 -12.87
CA ALA A 13 13.71 1.92 -12.45
C ALA A 13 14.44 1.77 -11.10
N ASP A 14 15.22 2.78 -10.70
CA ASP A 14 15.94 2.83 -9.43
C ASP A 14 15.13 3.53 -8.32
N GLY A 15 13.91 3.99 -8.65
CA GLY A 15 13.02 4.69 -7.72
C GLY A 15 13.31 6.19 -7.59
N ASN A 16 14.21 6.75 -8.40
CA ASN A 16 14.54 8.17 -8.37
C ASN A 16 13.57 8.98 -9.22
N TRP A 17 13.28 10.20 -8.79
CA TRP A 17 12.50 11.17 -9.57
C TRP A 17 13.05 12.56 -9.31
N SER A 18 12.91 13.46 -10.29
CA SER A 18 13.34 14.85 -10.16
C SER A 18 12.47 15.75 -11.04
N GLN A 19 12.18 16.95 -10.55
CA GLN A 19 11.47 17.97 -11.28
C GLN A 19 11.97 19.34 -10.84
N THR A 20 12.31 20.19 -11.79
CA THR A 20 12.61 21.59 -11.53
C THR A 20 11.31 22.37 -11.48
N ILE A 21 11.07 23.05 -10.36
CA ILE A 21 9.93 23.96 -10.14
C ILE A 21 10.43 25.32 -9.61
N ALA A 22 9.55 26.31 -9.56
CA ALA A 22 9.89 27.62 -9.01
C ALA A 22 10.26 27.52 -7.51
N LEU A 23 11.12 28.44 -7.06
CA LEU A 23 11.44 28.61 -5.64
C LEU A 23 10.17 28.95 -4.83
N GLY A 24 10.03 28.38 -3.65
CA GLY A 24 8.86 28.58 -2.78
C GLY A 24 8.26 27.29 -2.25
N GLU A 25 7.03 27.38 -1.71
CA GLU A 25 6.29 26.24 -1.19
C GLU A 25 5.63 25.44 -2.32
N ALA A 26 5.86 24.14 -2.31
CA ALA A 26 5.24 23.17 -3.19
C ALA A 26 4.62 22.03 -2.38
N THR A 27 3.57 21.43 -2.92
CA THR A 27 2.94 20.24 -2.36
C THR A 27 3.20 19.09 -3.31
N LEU A 28 3.80 18.03 -2.78
CA LEU A 28 3.93 16.75 -3.46
C LEU A 28 2.84 15.81 -2.98
N ALA A 29 2.22 15.10 -3.90
CA ALA A 29 1.26 14.05 -3.61
C ALA A 29 1.52 12.85 -4.51
N VAL A 30 1.58 11.65 -3.92
CA VAL A 30 1.67 10.39 -4.68
C VAL A 30 0.31 10.07 -5.26
N ASP A 31 0.30 9.67 -6.53
CA ASP A 31 -0.89 9.11 -7.16
C ASP A 31 -1.10 7.67 -6.70
N SER A 32 -2.01 7.47 -5.74
CA SER A 32 -2.31 6.16 -5.15
C SER A 32 -2.83 5.15 -6.18
N THR A 33 -3.32 5.58 -7.34
CA THR A 33 -3.76 4.66 -8.41
C THR A 33 -2.59 3.99 -9.14
N THR A 34 -1.38 4.55 -9.00
CA THR A 34 -0.15 3.98 -9.55
C THR A 34 0.58 3.07 -8.58
N VAL A 35 0.16 3.03 -7.32
CA VAL A 35 0.72 2.14 -6.29
C VAL A 35 0.04 0.77 -6.40
N PRO A 36 0.80 -0.34 -6.45
CA PRO A 36 0.20 -1.67 -6.42
C PRO A 36 -0.71 -1.87 -5.19
N PRO A 37 -1.88 -2.51 -5.34
CA PRO A 37 -2.88 -2.60 -4.27
C PRO A 37 -2.42 -3.43 -3.06
N ASP A 38 -1.37 -4.22 -3.23
CA ASP A 38 -0.71 -5.03 -2.22
C ASP A 38 0.45 -4.28 -1.55
N TYR A 39 0.55 -2.96 -1.67
CA TYR A 39 1.54 -2.16 -0.95
C TYR A 39 0.84 -1.16 -0.02
N VAL A 40 1.44 -0.98 1.16
CA VAL A 40 0.97 -0.04 2.18
C VAL A 40 2.06 0.99 2.48
N LEU A 41 1.67 2.26 2.57
CA LEU A 41 2.55 3.37 2.92
C LEU A 41 3.06 3.20 4.36
N THR A 42 4.37 3.29 4.57
CA THR A 42 5.00 3.14 5.89
C THR A 42 5.52 4.45 6.45
N THR A 43 5.87 5.40 5.59
CA THR A 43 6.45 6.69 5.98
C THR A 43 5.40 7.76 6.33
N GLY A 44 4.14 7.54 5.98
CA GLY A 44 3.03 8.45 6.32
C GLY A 44 3.07 9.81 5.61
N ASN A 45 3.87 9.94 4.53
CA ASN A 45 4.11 11.18 3.79
C ASN A 45 3.72 11.06 2.30
N ASP A 46 2.61 10.37 2.00
CA ASP A 46 2.04 10.31 0.65
C ASP A 46 1.64 11.68 0.11
N THR A 47 1.33 12.62 1.01
CA THR A 47 1.30 14.06 0.75
C THR A 47 2.30 14.77 1.65
N GLN A 48 3.14 15.63 1.07
CA GLN A 48 4.11 16.43 1.82
C GLN A 48 4.22 17.86 1.24
N THR A 49 4.36 18.84 2.13
CA THR A 49 4.70 20.21 1.75
C THR A 49 6.21 20.38 1.86
N VAL A 50 6.83 20.88 0.80
CA VAL A 50 8.27 21.10 0.72
C VAL A 50 8.54 22.56 0.35
N THR A 51 9.57 23.14 0.96
CA THR A 51 10.05 24.48 0.58
C THR A 51 11.27 24.31 -0.31
N VAL A 52 11.16 24.63 -1.60
CA VAL A 52 12.26 24.54 -2.56
C VAL A 52 13.20 25.73 -2.36
N PRO A 53 14.42 25.53 -1.84
CA PRO A 53 15.38 26.61 -1.68
C PRO A 53 16.05 26.93 -3.02
N GLU A 54 16.67 28.10 -3.12
CA GLU A 54 17.45 28.48 -4.30
C GLU A 54 18.57 27.45 -4.56
N GLY A 55 18.51 26.78 -5.72
CA GLY A 55 19.51 25.81 -6.15
C GLY A 55 19.56 24.48 -5.37
N GLY A 56 18.58 24.20 -4.49
CA GLY A 56 18.57 22.96 -3.69
C GLY A 56 17.44 22.00 -4.04
N VAL A 57 17.44 20.86 -3.34
CA VAL A 57 16.43 19.80 -3.43
C VAL A 57 15.69 19.74 -2.11
N ALA A 58 14.36 19.69 -2.15
CA ALA A 58 13.52 19.59 -0.96
C ALA A 58 12.53 18.44 -1.15
N THR A 59 12.89 17.24 -0.70
CA THR A 59 11.99 16.09 -0.66
C THR A 59 12.39 15.16 0.48
N GLU A 60 11.40 14.54 1.13
CA GLU A 60 11.61 13.36 1.98
C GLU A 60 11.27 12.10 1.17
N PRO A 61 12.06 11.01 1.28
CA PRO A 61 11.75 9.74 0.65
C PRO A 61 10.38 9.18 1.08
N ILE A 62 9.70 8.48 0.18
CA ILE A 62 8.40 7.85 0.43
C ILE A 62 8.59 6.33 0.39
N GLY A 63 8.20 5.66 1.47
CA GLY A 63 8.38 4.22 1.65
C GLY A 63 7.07 3.46 1.62
N TYR A 64 7.07 2.33 0.91
CA TYR A 64 5.98 1.36 0.90
C TYR A 64 6.51 -0.03 1.25
N GLN A 65 5.69 -0.85 1.89
CA GLN A 65 5.96 -2.27 2.12
C GLN A 65 4.81 -3.12 1.55
N PRO A 66 5.06 -4.38 1.17
CA PRO A 66 3.98 -5.31 0.86
C PRO A 66 2.99 -5.41 2.02
N ALA A 67 1.71 -5.39 1.70
CA ALA A 67 0.63 -5.64 2.63
C ALA A 67 0.83 -7.04 3.23
N PRO A 68 0.62 -7.21 4.55
CA PRO A 68 0.74 -8.52 5.18
C PRO A 68 -0.24 -9.50 4.54
N ALA A 69 0.28 -10.63 4.04
CA ALA A 69 -0.54 -11.74 3.58
C ALA A 69 -1.13 -12.49 4.79
N SER A 70 -2.34 -13.03 4.64
CA SER A 70 -2.99 -13.86 5.67
C SER A 70 -3.65 -15.09 5.06
N VAL A 71 -3.63 -16.21 5.78
CA VAL A 71 -4.34 -17.44 5.45
C VAL A 71 -5.42 -17.66 6.49
N SER A 72 -6.66 -17.92 6.06
CA SER A 72 -7.79 -18.17 6.96
C SER A 72 -8.71 -19.24 6.38
N GLY A 73 -9.46 -19.92 7.25
CA GLY A 73 -10.38 -20.98 6.88
C GLY A 73 -11.34 -21.32 8.02
N THR A 74 -12.30 -22.20 7.75
CA THR A 74 -13.23 -22.74 8.76
C THR A 74 -13.12 -24.25 8.77
N VAL A 75 -13.18 -24.86 9.96
CA VAL A 75 -13.34 -26.31 10.11
C VAL A 75 -14.79 -26.58 10.50
N TRP A 76 -15.43 -27.56 9.86
CA TRP A 76 -16.82 -27.95 10.12
C TRP A 76 -16.94 -29.47 10.19
N VAL A 77 -18.06 -29.95 10.73
CA VAL A 77 -18.41 -31.37 10.74
C VAL A 77 -19.20 -31.67 9.46
N ASP A 78 -18.61 -32.44 8.55
CA ASP A 78 -19.30 -32.99 7.38
C ASP A 78 -20.24 -34.12 7.83
N LEU A 79 -21.55 -33.84 7.88
CA LEU A 79 -22.52 -34.75 8.49
C LEU A 79 -23.07 -35.77 7.50
N ASP A 80 -23.12 -35.42 6.21
CA ASP A 80 -23.70 -36.24 5.16
C ASP A 80 -22.66 -36.75 4.15
N GLY A 81 -21.40 -36.34 4.27
CA GLY A 81 -20.27 -36.81 3.49
C GLY A 81 -20.19 -36.17 2.10
N ASP A 82 -20.81 -35.00 1.90
CA ASP A 82 -20.96 -34.38 0.58
C ASP A 82 -19.85 -33.39 0.20
N LEU A 83 -18.87 -33.17 1.10
CA LEU A 83 -17.74 -32.25 0.95
C LEU A 83 -18.13 -30.77 0.81
N THR A 84 -19.38 -30.42 1.07
CA THR A 84 -19.87 -29.05 0.99
C THR A 84 -20.46 -28.62 2.31
N ARG A 85 -20.12 -27.39 2.74
CA ARG A 85 -20.66 -26.89 4.00
C ARG A 85 -22.13 -26.52 3.84
N THR A 86 -23.05 -27.39 4.26
CA THR A 86 -24.49 -27.14 4.20
C THR A 86 -25.13 -27.03 5.58
N HIS A 87 -26.43 -26.72 5.65
CA HIS A 87 -27.16 -26.77 6.91
C HIS A 87 -27.84 -28.14 7.03
N PRO A 88 -27.63 -28.91 8.11
CA PRO A 88 -27.21 -28.48 9.45
C PRO A 88 -25.77 -28.86 9.87
N GLU A 89 -24.73 -28.40 9.19
CA GLU A 89 -23.33 -28.73 9.55
C GLU A 89 -22.67 -27.70 10.49
N PRO A 90 -22.39 -28.08 11.76
CA PRO A 90 -21.86 -27.16 12.75
C PRO A 90 -20.36 -26.90 12.55
N PRO A 91 -19.85 -25.76 13.07
CA PRO A 91 -18.41 -25.53 13.15
C PRO A 91 -17.73 -26.54 14.09
N LEU A 92 -16.50 -26.93 13.75
CA LEU A 92 -15.68 -27.84 14.55
C LEU A 92 -14.54 -27.06 15.22
N GLY A 93 -14.67 -26.82 16.52
CA GLY A 93 -13.68 -26.10 17.33
C GLY A 93 -12.58 -26.99 17.92
N GLY A 94 -11.48 -26.38 18.34
CA GLY A 94 -10.38 -27.07 19.04
C GLY A 94 -9.40 -27.82 18.12
N ILE A 95 -9.48 -27.61 16.81
CA ILE A 95 -8.58 -28.22 15.84
C ILE A 95 -7.32 -27.39 15.69
N GLU A 96 -6.16 -28.00 15.93
CA GLU A 96 -4.86 -27.39 15.66
C GLU A 96 -4.59 -27.39 14.15
N ILE A 97 -4.34 -26.20 13.60
CA ILE A 97 -3.94 -26.01 12.21
C ILE A 97 -2.46 -25.65 12.18
N ARG A 98 -1.66 -26.44 11.46
CA ARG A 98 -0.24 -26.16 11.22
C ARG A 98 -0.06 -25.64 9.81
N LEU A 99 0.50 -24.44 9.71
CA LEU A 99 0.99 -23.90 8.44
C LEU A 99 2.47 -24.32 8.31
N LEU A 100 2.81 -24.89 7.16
CA LEU A 100 4.17 -25.24 6.79
C LEU A 100 4.54 -24.38 5.58
N ASP A 101 5.83 -24.06 5.47
CA ASP A 101 6.43 -23.42 4.29
C ASP A 101 6.66 -24.44 3.17
#